data_AF-A0A1R2AZH3-F1
#
_entry.id   AF-A0A1R2AZH3-F1
#
_cell.length_a   1.000
_cell.length_b   1.000
_cell.length_c   1.000
_cell.angle_alpha   90.00
_cell.angle_beta   90.00
_cell.angle_gamma   90.00
#
_symmetry.space_group_name_H-M   'P 1'
#
loop_
_entity.id
_entity.type
_entity.pdbx_description
1 polymer ?
#
loop_
_entity_poly.entity_id
_entity_poly.type
_entity_poly.pdbx_seq_one_letter_code
_entity_poly.pdbx_strand_id
1 'polypeptide(L)'
;MIFSCDVLSCSNSPKYYCKCKVQYSFLCSNHALQHLDDNENSDHALKSMFRPIPQEKKAFIIDMCTHVIEDLKKIEKNISNSFQRAIIILNEQKAALDKYFREQKESLQHIINKITNENKEIFVPGFSVQEEYQSNYSCLLQFFAEKINSKTDNFVQNIQAYSEKIQEKKEIFTYYLDFRGNANLDEHLYGFKRGTKTFIMFNTLTLSINKTELNIDINQGSLACLCQIPNNKLFYLGGINLINQDHTRTPTINI
;
A
#
# COMPACT_ATOMS: atom_id res chain seq x y z
N MET A 1 8.41 -14.52 19.20
CA MET A 1 9.28 -15.69 19.49
C MET A 1 10.05 -15.37 20.76
N ILE A 2 9.86 -16.12 21.85
CA ILE A 2 10.55 -15.85 23.13
C ILE A 2 11.84 -16.66 23.12
N PHE A 3 12.99 -16.00 22.97
CA PHE A 3 14.28 -16.64 23.13
C PHE A 3 14.54 -16.85 24.63
N SER A 4 14.71 -18.09 25.06
CA SER A 4 15.09 -18.46 26.43
C SER A 4 16.51 -19.00 26.45
N CYS A 5 17.18 -18.94 27.60
CA CYS A 5 18.45 -19.62 27.78
C CYS A 5 18.26 -21.15 27.70
N ASP A 6 19.14 -21.84 26.99
CA ASP A 6 19.11 -23.30 26.79
C ASP A 6 19.34 -24.12 28.07
N VAL A 7 19.79 -23.48 29.16
CA VAL A 7 20.05 -24.14 30.44
C VAL A 7 18.74 -24.31 31.20
N LEU A 8 18.45 -25.56 31.60
CA LEU A 8 17.25 -25.95 32.33
C LEU A 8 17.01 -25.02 33.54
N SER A 9 15.77 -24.54 33.66
CA SER A 9 15.32 -23.66 34.75
C SER A 9 15.95 -22.26 34.79
N CYS A 10 16.64 -21.82 33.74
CA CYS A 10 17.14 -20.46 33.64
C CYS A 10 16.05 -19.48 33.14
N SER A 11 15.74 -18.47 33.95
CA SER A 11 14.81 -17.39 33.59
C SER A 11 15.49 -16.17 32.95
N ASN A 12 16.82 -16.16 32.86
CA ASN A 12 17.56 -15.01 32.35
C ASN A 12 17.47 -14.92 30.82
N SER A 13 17.29 -13.69 30.32
CA SER A 13 17.24 -13.44 28.89
C SER A 13 18.57 -13.78 28.21
N PRO A 14 18.55 -14.50 27.07
CA PRO A 14 19.75 -14.83 26.35
C PRO A 14 20.37 -13.58 25.72
N LYS A 15 21.70 -13.52 25.73
CA LYS A 15 22.50 -12.46 25.11
C LYS A 15 23.43 -13.00 24.01
N TYR A 16 23.67 -14.30 24.00
CA TYR A 16 24.58 -14.97 23.08
C TYR A 16 23.87 -16.11 22.37
N TYR A 17 24.36 -16.46 21.20
CA TYR A 17 23.94 -17.66 20.48
C TYR A 17 25.12 -18.39 19.84
N CYS A 18 24.97 -19.69 19.64
CA CYS A 18 25.92 -20.53 18.89
C CYS A 18 25.19 -21.58 18.06
N LYS A 19 25.91 -22.21 17.11
CA LYS A 19 25.41 -23.34 16.30
C LYS A 19 25.96 -24.68 16.79
N CYS A 20 25.98 -24.85 18.11
CA CYS A 20 26.59 -26.01 18.75
C CYS A 20 25.75 -27.29 18.60
N LYS A 21 24.45 -27.12 18.31
CA LYS A 21 23.50 -28.20 18.05
C LYS A 21 22.98 -28.05 16.62
N VAL A 22 22.19 -29.03 16.16
CA VAL A 22 21.43 -28.94 14.88
C VAL A 22 20.58 -27.65 14.84
N GLN A 23 20.23 -27.12 16.00
CA GLN A 23 19.56 -25.83 16.19
C GLN A 23 20.48 -24.83 16.89
N TYR A 24 20.12 -23.54 16.83
CA TYR A 24 20.83 -22.51 17.59
C TYR A 24 20.64 -22.73 19.09
N SER A 25 21.74 -22.66 19.84
CA SER A 25 21.70 -22.57 21.30
C SER A 25 21.75 -21.12 21.73
N PHE A 26 20.84 -20.71 22.61
CA PHE A 26 20.76 -19.35 23.14
C PHE A 26 21.17 -19.34 24.60
N LEU A 27 22.04 -18.40 24.99
CA LEU A 27 22.69 -18.41 26.30
C LEU A 27 22.63 -17.02 26.95
N CYS A 28 22.32 -16.98 28.24
CA CYS A 28 22.45 -15.77 29.05
C CYS A 28 23.92 -15.52 29.42
N SER A 29 24.24 -14.35 29.99
CA SER A 29 25.61 -14.02 30.41
C SER A 29 26.25 -15.05 31.34
N ASN A 30 25.46 -15.63 32.25
CA ASN A 30 25.98 -16.53 33.27
C ASN A 30 26.30 -17.92 32.71
N HIS A 31 25.51 -18.38 31.74
CA HIS A 31 25.67 -19.70 31.14
C HIS A 31 26.53 -19.70 29.87
N ALA A 32 26.94 -18.52 29.39
CA ALA A 32 27.86 -18.41 28.26
C ALA A 32 29.24 -19.01 28.59
N LEU A 33 29.77 -18.75 29.79
CA LEU A 33 31.06 -19.30 30.24
C LEU A 33 30.95 -20.79 30.52
N GLN A 34 29.92 -21.22 31.25
CA GLN A 34 29.67 -22.63 31.51
C GLN A 34 29.58 -23.45 30.20
N HIS A 35 28.92 -22.91 29.17
CA HIS A 35 28.83 -23.59 27.87
C HIS A 35 30.19 -23.73 27.16
N LEU A 36 31.10 -22.78 27.35
CA LEU A 36 32.46 -22.84 26.81
C LEU A 36 33.32 -23.85 27.56
N ASP A 37 33.19 -23.89 28.89
CA ASP A 37 33.92 -24.83 29.76
C ASP A 37 33.43 -26.28 29.58
N ASP A 38 32.12 -26.49 29.44
CA ASP A 38 31.50 -27.81 29.25
C ASP A 38 31.78 -28.42 27.86
N ASN A 39 32.24 -27.61 26.89
CA ASN A 39 32.50 -28.05 25.52
C ASN A 39 33.96 -27.76 25.09
N GLU A 40 34.93 -28.28 25.83
CA GLU A 40 36.38 -28.09 25.60
C GLU A 40 36.86 -28.39 24.16
N ASN A 41 36.10 -29.18 23.38
CA ASN A 41 36.46 -29.59 22.01
C ASN A 41 35.71 -28.86 20.89
N SER A 42 35.10 -27.72 21.19
CA SER A 42 34.22 -27.03 20.25
C SER A 42 34.83 -25.73 19.72
N ASP A 43 35.35 -25.79 18.48
CA ASP A 43 35.84 -24.64 17.71
C ASP A 43 34.67 -23.73 17.26
N HIS A 44 33.87 -23.20 18.19
CA HIS A 44 32.83 -22.23 17.86
C HIS A 44 32.92 -20.96 18.68
N ALA A 45 32.70 -19.84 18.00
CA ALA A 45 32.57 -18.55 18.65
C ALA A 45 31.11 -18.33 19.07
N LEU A 46 30.90 -18.03 20.36
CA LEU A 46 29.65 -17.41 20.81
C LEU A 46 29.47 -16.07 20.10
N LYS A 47 28.29 -15.84 19.53
CA LYS A 47 27.94 -14.57 18.89
C LYS A 47 26.94 -13.83 19.75
N SER A 48 27.16 -12.53 19.95
CA SER A 48 26.14 -11.68 20.57
C SER A 48 24.86 -11.67 19.74
N MET A 49 23.71 -11.88 20.38
CA MET A 49 22.38 -11.75 19.77
C MET A 49 22.06 -10.32 19.39
N PHE A 50 22.58 -9.36 20.16
CA PHE A 50 22.36 -7.94 19.96
C PHE A 50 23.70 -7.26 19.68
N ARG A 51 23.77 -6.52 18.58
CA ARG A 51 24.95 -5.69 18.27
C ARG A 51 24.49 -4.28 17.96
N PRO A 52 25.12 -3.25 18.54
CA PRO A 52 24.88 -1.89 18.09
C PRO A 52 25.27 -1.79 16.61
N ILE A 53 24.52 -1.01 15.84
CA ILE A 53 24.86 -0.72 14.45
C ILE A 53 26.14 0.13 14.47
N PRO A 54 27.21 -0.26 13.76
CA PRO A 54 28.44 0.53 13.67
C PRO A 54 28.15 1.96 13.21
N GLN A 55 28.86 2.95 13.75
CA GLN A 55 28.62 4.37 13.46
C GLN A 55 28.72 4.70 11.96
N GLU A 56 29.66 4.08 11.24
CA GLU A 56 29.80 4.20 9.79
C GLU A 56 28.56 3.70 9.04
N LYS A 57 28.03 2.52 9.42
CA LYS A 57 26.80 1.97 8.82
C LYS A 57 25.60 2.84 9.14
N LYS A 58 25.54 3.40 10.35
CA LYS A 58 24.48 4.34 10.75
C LYS A 58 24.54 5.61 9.89
N ALA A 59 25.72 6.20 9.73
CA ALA A 59 25.92 7.38 8.89
C ALA A 59 25.52 7.11 7.43
N PHE A 60 25.93 5.96 6.87
CA PHE A 60 25.55 5.55 5.52
C PHE A 60 24.03 5.41 5.34
N ILE A 61 23.33 4.78 6.29
CA ILE A 61 21.86 4.65 6.21
C ILE A 61 21.19 6.03 6.29
N ILE A 62 21.66 6.91 7.18
CA ILE A 62 21.14 8.28 7.31
C ILE A 62 21.32 9.06 6.01
N ASP A 63 22.51 8.99 5.42
CA ASP A 63 22.85 9.68 4.17
C ASP A 63 21.96 9.21 3.01
N MET A 64 21.87 7.89 2.81
CA MET A 64 20.95 7.27 1.86
C MET A 64 19.49 7.71 2.05
N CYS A 65 18.97 7.68 3.28
CA CYS A 65 17.60 8.11 3.56
C CYS A 65 17.41 9.61 3.27
N THR A 66 18.42 10.43 3.58
CA THR A 66 18.39 11.87 3.34
C THR A 66 18.31 12.17 1.85
N HIS A 67 19.14 11.51 1.04
CA HIS A 67 19.08 11.64 -0.42
C HIS A 67 17.74 11.20 -1.00
N VAL A 68 17.18 10.08 -0.56
CA VAL A 68 15.86 9.63 -1.02
C VAL A 68 14.76 10.63 -0.64
N ILE A 69 14.83 11.24 0.55
CA ILE A 69 13.88 12.30 0.96
C ILE A 69 13.99 13.52 0.04
N GLU A 70 15.21 13.94 -0.31
CA GLU A 70 15.43 15.07 -1.22
C GLU A 70 14.90 14.79 -2.62
N ASP A 71 15.14 13.59 -3.14
CA ASP A 71 14.61 13.15 -4.43
C ASP A 71 13.09 13.12 -4.43
N LEU A 72 12.46 12.59 -3.37
CA LEU A 72 11.00 12.60 -3.22
C LEU A 72 10.43 14.01 -3.23
N LYS A 73 11.03 14.96 -2.49
CA LYS A 73 10.61 16.36 -2.49
C LYS A 73 10.73 17.00 -3.87
N LYS A 74 11.81 16.71 -4.60
CA LYS A 74 12.03 17.23 -5.95
C LYS A 74 10.99 16.67 -6.93
N ILE A 75 10.73 15.38 -6.87
CA ILE A 75 9.72 14.71 -7.70
C ILE A 75 8.32 15.25 -7.39
N GLU A 76 7.96 15.37 -6.11
CA GLU A 76 6.68 15.93 -5.66
C GLU A 76 6.46 17.34 -6.23
N LYS A 77 7.46 18.22 -6.08
CA LYS A 77 7.41 19.58 -6.64
C LYS A 77 7.25 19.59 -8.15
N ASN A 78 7.98 18.74 -8.87
CA ASN A 78 7.89 18.64 -10.32
C ASN A 78 6.51 18.17 -10.79
N ILE A 79 5.96 17.15 -10.14
CA ILE A 79 4.62 16.64 -10.42
C ILE A 79 3.57 17.73 -10.17
N SER A 80 3.63 18.39 -9.02
CA SER A 80 2.74 19.50 -8.67
C SER A 80 2.78 20.62 -9.71
N ASN A 81 3.97 21.06 -10.11
CA ASN A 81 4.14 22.11 -11.11
C ASN A 81 3.57 21.71 -12.49
N SER A 82 3.79 20.46 -12.92
CA SER A 82 3.24 19.95 -14.16
C SER A 82 1.71 19.95 -14.16
N PHE A 83 1.09 19.53 -13.06
CA PHE A 83 -0.37 19.57 -12.92
C PHE A 83 -0.92 21.00 -12.92
N GLN A 84 -0.28 21.91 -12.20
CA GLN A 84 -0.68 23.32 -12.20
C GLN A 84 -0.63 23.92 -13.61
N ARG A 85 0.44 23.65 -14.36
CA ARG A 85 0.57 24.10 -15.75
C ARG A 85 -0.53 23.52 -16.64
N ALA A 86 -0.84 22.24 -16.50
CA ALA A 86 -1.92 21.60 -17.25
C ALA A 86 -3.29 22.22 -16.93
N ILE A 87 -3.59 22.46 -15.65
CA ILE A 87 -4.84 23.09 -15.21
C ILE A 87 -5.01 24.49 -15.83
N ILE A 88 -3.95 25.31 -15.82
CA ILE A 88 -3.98 26.65 -16.41
C ILE A 88 -4.33 26.57 -17.91
N ILE A 89 -3.60 25.75 -18.67
CA ILE A 89 -3.81 25.60 -20.12
C ILE A 89 -5.24 25.10 -20.41
N LEU A 90 -5.71 24.08 -19.69
CA LEU A 90 -7.05 23.53 -19.90
C LEU A 90 -8.15 24.57 -19.61
N ASN A 91 -7.98 25.38 -18.57
CA ASN A 91 -8.92 26.45 -18.25
C ASN A 91 -8.91 27.56 -19.30
N GLU A 92 -7.74 27.95 -19.81
CA GLU A 92 -7.62 28.93 -20.89
C GLU A 92 -8.31 28.45 -22.18
N GLN A 93 -8.08 27.18 -22.58
CA GLN A 93 -8.70 26.61 -23.77
C GLN A 93 -10.21 26.48 -23.62
N LYS A 94 -10.70 26.08 -22.43
CA LYS A 94 -12.13 26.04 -22.13
C LYS A 94 -12.75 27.43 -22.28
N ALA A 95 -12.15 28.46 -21.66
CA ALA A 95 -12.67 29.82 -21.74
C ALA A 95 -12.69 30.36 -23.18
N ALA A 96 -11.67 30.04 -23.99
CA ALA A 96 -11.61 30.42 -25.40
C ALA A 96 -12.73 29.76 -26.22
N LEU A 97 -12.98 28.47 -26.02
CA LEU A 97 -14.07 27.75 -26.69
C LEU A 97 -15.45 28.26 -26.25
N ASP A 98 -15.67 28.47 -24.96
CA ASP A 98 -16.93 29.02 -24.42
C ASP A 98 -17.21 30.42 -24.99
N LYS A 99 -16.18 31.26 -25.12
CA LYS A 99 -16.28 32.57 -25.77
C LYS A 99 -16.65 32.43 -27.24
N TYR A 100 -15.94 31.61 -28.00
CA TYR A 100 -16.23 31.38 -29.42
C TYR A 100 -17.69 30.95 -29.64
N PHE A 101 -18.17 29.92 -28.93
CA PHE A 101 -19.52 29.42 -29.14
C PHE A 101 -20.60 30.42 -28.73
N ARG A 102 -20.36 31.25 -27.71
CA ARG A 102 -21.26 32.35 -27.35
C ARG A 102 -21.35 33.40 -28.46
N GLU A 103 -20.21 33.86 -28.97
CA GLU A 103 -20.16 34.84 -30.06
C GLU A 103 -20.83 34.31 -31.34
N GLN A 104 -20.62 33.03 -31.68
CA GLN A 104 -21.30 32.41 -32.83
C GLN A 104 -22.82 32.35 -32.64
N LYS A 105 -23.31 31.99 -31.44
CA LYS A 105 -24.75 31.97 -31.13
C LYS A 105 -25.36 33.37 -31.22
N GLU A 106 -24.69 34.38 -30.66
CA GLU A 106 -25.14 35.77 -30.72
C GLU A 106 -25.22 36.28 -32.16
N SER A 107 -24.22 35.97 -32.99
CA SER A 107 -24.20 36.30 -34.42
C SER A 107 -25.38 35.67 -35.17
N LEU A 108 -25.62 34.37 -34.97
CA LEU A 108 -26.75 33.67 -35.58
C LEU A 108 -28.10 34.25 -35.12
N GLN A 109 -28.24 34.56 -33.83
CA GLN A 109 -29.45 35.19 -33.31
C GLN A 109 -29.69 36.58 -33.93
N HIS A 110 -28.61 37.35 -34.14
CA HIS A 110 -28.71 38.64 -34.81
C HIS A 110 -29.18 38.50 -36.27
N ILE A 111 -28.67 37.51 -37.01
CA ILE A 111 -29.12 37.19 -38.37
C ILE A 111 -30.61 36.83 -38.38
N ILE A 112 -31.05 35.94 -37.47
CA ILE A 112 -32.46 35.54 -37.35
C ILE A 112 -33.35 36.76 -37.08
N ASN A 113 -32.97 37.60 -36.10
CA ASN A 113 -33.74 38.79 -35.75
C ASN A 113 -33.85 39.77 -36.93
N LYS A 114 -32.76 39.92 -37.71
CA LYS A 114 -32.74 40.78 -38.89
C LYS A 114 -33.67 40.28 -39.98
N ILE A 115 -33.62 38.98 -40.31
CA ILE A 115 -34.50 38.37 -41.32
C ILE A 115 -35.97 38.43 -40.88
N THR A 116 -36.25 38.24 -39.59
CA THR A 116 -37.62 38.18 -39.06
C THR A 116 -38.28 39.57 -39.02
N ASN A 117 -37.53 40.62 -38.68
CA ASN A 117 -38.08 41.95 -38.43
C ASN A 117 -37.93 42.91 -39.61
N GLU A 118 -36.90 42.72 -40.45
CA GLU A 118 -36.71 43.51 -41.66
C GLU A 118 -37.30 42.68 -42.82
N ASN A 119 -38.53 43.00 -43.27
CA ASN A 119 -39.14 42.46 -44.50
C ASN A 119 -38.33 42.89 -45.73
N LYS A 120 -37.12 42.34 -45.87
CA LYS A 120 -36.23 42.61 -46.99
C LYS A 120 -36.58 41.66 -48.12
N GLU A 121 -37.23 42.21 -49.14
CA GLU A 121 -37.32 41.55 -50.43
C GLU A 121 -35.92 41.43 -51.03
N ILE A 122 -35.45 40.20 -51.22
CA ILE A 122 -34.18 39.91 -51.87
C ILE A 122 -34.49 39.54 -53.31
N PHE A 123 -34.26 40.45 -54.25
CA PHE A 123 -34.42 40.18 -55.67
C PHE A 123 -33.08 39.73 -56.25
N VAL A 124 -32.87 38.42 -56.40
CA VAL A 124 -31.64 37.87 -56.97
C VAL A 124 -31.98 36.77 -57.99
N PRO A 125 -31.93 37.08 -59.30
CA PRO A 125 -32.07 36.07 -60.35
C PRO A 125 -31.00 34.98 -60.19
N GLY A 126 -31.42 33.72 -60.12
CA GLY A 126 -30.53 32.56 -59.93
C GLY A 126 -30.19 32.22 -58.47
N PHE A 127 -30.83 32.86 -57.49
CA PHE A 127 -30.64 32.50 -56.08
C PHE A 127 -31.36 31.19 -55.74
N SER A 128 -30.59 30.14 -55.45
CA SER A 128 -31.08 28.91 -54.82
C SER A 128 -30.49 28.79 -53.41
N VAL A 129 -31.34 28.48 -52.43
CA VAL A 129 -30.88 28.14 -51.09
C VAL A 129 -30.19 26.77 -51.20
N GLN A 130 -28.87 26.74 -50.99
CA GLN A 130 -28.13 25.49 -50.92
C GLN A 130 -28.37 24.82 -49.57
N GLU A 131 -29.26 23.83 -49.53
CA GLU A 131 -29.58 23.05 -48.32
C GLU A 131 -28.36 22.27 -47.75
N GLU A 132 -27.38 21.94 -48.60
CA GLU A 132 -26.18 21.16 -48.22
C GLU A 132 -25.26 21.83 -47.18
N TYR A 133 -25.36 23.14 -46.98
CA TYR A 133 -24.47 23.87 -46.05
C TYR A 133 -24.73 23.50 -44.57
N GLN A 134 -25.97 23.15 -44.21
CA GLN A 134 -26.36 22.97 -42.81
C GLN A 134 -25.91 21.62 -42.23
N SER A 135 -25.93 20.55 -43.04
CA SER A 135 -25.44 19.22 -42.66
C SER A 135 -23.92 19.22 -42.49
N ASN A 136 -23.20 19.95 -43.35
CA ASN A 136 -21.73 19.99 -43.33
C ASN A 136 -21.17 20.70 -42.09
N TYR A 137 -21.80 21.80 -41.66
CA TYR A 137 -21.32 22.54 -40.49
C TYR A 137 -21.57 21.81 -39.16
N SER A 138 -22.76 21.22 -38.99
CA SER A 138 -23.09 20.46 -37.78
C SER A 138 -22.20 19.21 -37.64
N CYS A 139 -21.98 18.50 -38.75
CA CYS A 139 -21.07 17.34 -38.80
C CYS A 139 -19.63 17.73 -38.44
N LEU A 140 -19.14 18.87 -38.95
CA LEU A 140 -17.81 19.38 -38.63
C LEU A 140 -17.66 19.71 -37.13
N LEU A 141 -18.64 20.38 -36.52
CA LEU A 141 -18.60 20.69 -35.09
C LEU A 141 -18.63 19.42 -34.23
N GLN A 142 -19.46 18.44 -34.61
CA GLN A 142 -19.54 17.17 -33.91
C GLN A 142 -18.21 16.39 -34.01
N PHE A 143 -17.58 16.36 -35.18
CA PHE A 143 -16.26 15.78 -35.37
C PHE A 143 -15.21 16.40 -34.42
N PHE A 144 -15.18 17.73 -34.29
CA PHE A 144 -14.25 18.38 -33.36
C PHE A 144 -14.57 18.08 -31.90
N ALA A 145 -15.84 18.05 -31.51
CA ALA A 145 -16.26 17.69 -30.16
C ALA A 145 -15.81 16.26 -29.80
N GLU A 146 -16.03 15.30 -30.68
CA GLU A 146 -15.59 13.91 -30.50
C GLU A 146 -14.07 13.80 -30.40
N LYS A 147 -13.32 14.54 -31.23
CA LYS A 147 -11.85 14.57 -31.15
C LYS A 147 -11.35 15.14 -29.82
N ILE A 148 -11.95 16.22 -29.33
CA ILE A 148 -11.59 16.82 -28.04
C ILE A 148 -11.91 15.87 -26.89
N ASN A 149 -13.11 15.27 -26.89
CA ASN A 149 -13.52 14.32 -25.86
C ASN A 149 -12.58 13.12 -25.80
N SER A 150 -12.31 12.47 -26.94
CA SER A 150 -11.41 11.32 -27.03
C SER A 150 -9.99 11.63 -26.50
N LYS A 151 -9.47 12.82 -26.80
CA LYS A 151 -8.15 13.24 -26.29
C LYS A 151 -8.16 13.52 -24.80
N THR A 152 -9.21 14.14 -24.29
CA THR A 152 -9.39 14.42 -22.86
C THR A 152 -9.52 13.12 -22.06
N ASP A 153 -10.33 12.18 -22.53
CA ASP A 153 -10.51 10.87 -21.88
C ASP A 153 -9.20 10.09 -21.80
N ASN A 154 -8.44 10.04 -22.91
CA ASN A 154 -7.14 9.38 -22.95
C ASN A 154 -6.14 10.04 -21.98
N PHE A 155 -6.13 11.38 -21.91
CA PHE A 155 -5.31 12.10 -20.95
C PHE A 155 -5.67 11.74 -19.50
N VAL A 156 -6.96 11.72 -19.15
CA VAL A 156 -7.42 11.36 -17.80
C VAL A 156 -7.01 9.93 -17.43
N GLN A 157 -7.24 8.97 -18.32
CA GLN A 157 -6.87 7.56 -18.11
C GLN A 157 -5.37 7.39 -17.90
N ASN A 158 -4.53 8.06 -18.69
CA ASN A 158 -3.08 7.99 -18.53
C ASN A 158 -2.65 8.55 -17.17
N ILE A 159 -3.17 9.70 -16.75
CA ILE A 159 -2.85 10.31 -15.46
C ILE A 159 -3.27 9.40 -14.30
N GLN A 160 -4.45 8.77 -14.39
CA GLN A 160 -4.91 7.81 -13.38
C GLN A 160 -3.99 6.60 -13.28
N ALA A 161 -3.65 5.99 -14.43
CA ALA A 161 -2.77 4.82 -14.48
C ALA A 161 -1.37 5.09 -13.91
N TYR A 162 -0.80 6.28 -14.14
CA TYR A 162 0.48 6.65 -13.52
C TYR A 162 0.36 6.87 -12.01
N SER A 163 -0.74 7.48 -11.57
CA SER A 163 -0.99 7.74 -10.14
C SER A 163 -1.11 6.44 -9.35
N GLU A 164 -1.84 5.47 -9.90
CA GLU A 164 -1.97 4.12 -9.33
C GLU A 164 -0.61 3.43 -9.22
N LYS A 165 0.19 3.42 -10.31
CA LYS A 165 1.54 2.82 -10.30
C LYS A 165 2.48 3.44 -9.26
N ILE A 166 2.37 4.73 -9.00
CA ILE A 166 3.16 5.42 -7.96
C ILE A 166 2.70 4.97 -6.57
N GLN A 167 1.38 4.86 -6.36
CA GLN A 167 0.81 4.47 -5.06
C GLN A 167 0.98 2.98 -4.72
N GLU A 168 1.07 2.11 -5.73
CA GLU A 168 1.31 0.67 -5.54
C GLU A 168 2.72 0.37 -5.01
N LYS A 169 3.71 1.25 -5.27
CA LYS A 169 5.08 1.09 -4.78
C LYS A 169 5.21 1.52 -3.31
N LYS A 170 4.72 0.67 -2.41
CA LYS A 170 4.74 0.92 -0.95
C LYS A 170 6.12 0.77 -0.30
N GLU A 171 7.06 0.10 -0.97
CA GLU A 171 8.32 -0.32 -0.36
C GLU A 171 9.53 0.18 -1.15
N ILE A 172 10.16 1.24 -0.63
CA ILE A 172 11.43 1.76 -1.17
C ILE A 172 12.63 1.02 -0.55
N PHE A 173 12.44 0.35 0.60
CA PHE A 173 13.52 -0.20 1.43
C PHE A 173 13.28 -1.66 1.89
N THR A 174 12.76 -2.53 1.04
CA THR A 174 12.56 -3.96 1.37
C THR A 174 13.84 -4.72 1.75
N TYR A 175 15.00 -4.20 1.35
CA TYR A 175 16.30 -4.85 1.54
C TYR A 175 17.08 -4.38 2.78
N TYR A 176 16.55 -3.43 3.56
CA TYR A 176 17.22 -2.95 4.78
C TYR A 176 16.54 -3.51 6.04
N LEU A 177 17.22 -3.35 7.19
CA LEU A 177 16.63 -3.62 8.50
C LEU A 177 15.25 -2.97 8.57
N ASP A 178 14.25 -3.72 9.03
CA ASP A 178 12.90 -3.21 9.17
C ASP A 178 12.86 -2.15 10.29
N PHE A 179 13.06 -0.90 9.90
CA PHE A 179 12.92 0.26 10.78
C PHE A 179 11.47 0.74 10.88
N ARG A 180 10.54 0.13 10.12
CA ARG A 180 9.10 0.46 10.12
C ARG A 180 8.32 -0.48 11.04
N GLY A 181 8.77 -1.73 11.16
CA GLY A 181 8.22 -2.75 12.02
C GLY A 181 8.93 -2.81 13.37
N ASN A 182 8.12 -2.93 14.41
CA ASN A 182 8.55 -3.37 15.72
C ASN A 182 9.08 -4.82 15.54
N ALA A 183 10.39 -5.02 15.46
CA ALA A 183 11.06 -6.26 15.06
C ALA A 183 10.57 -7.54 15.79
N ASN A 184 9.39 -8.06 15.41
CA ASN A 184 8.63 -9.13 16.07
C ASN A 184 8.12 -8.85 17.50
N LEU A 185 7.82 -7.60 17.85
CA LEU A 185 7.09 -7.26 19.07
C LEU A 185 5.64 -6.89 18.71
N ASP A 186 4.82 -7.91 18.45
CA ASP A 186 3.37 -7.69 18.41
C ASP A 186 2.92 -7.26 19.81
N GLU A 187 2.08 -6.22 19.87
CA GLU A 187 1.48 -5.73 21.11
C GLU A 187 0.55 -6.76 21.74
N HIS A 188 0.16 -7.80 20.98
CA HIS A 188 -0.74 -8.86 21.41
C HIS A 188 -0.11 -10.25 21.34
N LEU A 189 -0.48 -11.09 22.30
CA LEU A 189 -0.34 -12.53 22.22
C LEU A 189 -1.68 -13.13 21.79
N TYR A 190 -1.64 -14.04 20.83
CA TYR A 190 -2.83 -14.68 20.29
C TYR A 190 -2.86 -16.17 20.59
N GLY A 191 -4.07 -16.71 20.74
CA GLY A 191 -4.28 -18.13 20.87
C GLY A 191 -5.75 -18.49 20.88
N PHE A 192 -6.05 -19.77 21.06
CA PHE A 192 -7.41 -20.24 21.27
C PHE A 192 -7.58 -20.78 22.67
N LYS A 193 -8.77 -20.57 23.25
CA LYS A 193 -9.16 -21.33 24.44
C LYS A 193 -9.31 -22.80 24.05
N ARG A 194 -8.53 -23.66 24.70
CA ARG A 194 -8.48 -25.11 24.43
C ARG A 194 -9.88 -25.73 24.35
N GLY A 195 -10.11 -26.49 23.28
CA GLY A 195 -11.36 -27.24 23.06
C GLY A 195 -12.54 -26.37 22.63
N THR A 196 -12.30 -25.13 22.20
CA THR A 196 -13.36 -24.19 21.78
C THR A 196 -12.99 -23.47 20.48
N LYS A 197 -13.92 -22.67 19.96
CA LYS A 197 -13.70 -21.72 18.84
C LYS A 197 -13.39 -20.30 19.33
N THR A 198 -13.19 -20.12 20.63
CA THR A 198 -12.91 -18.81 21.23
C THR A 198 -11.45 -18.44 21.02
N PHE A 199 -11.25 -17.45 20.17
CA PHE A 199 -9.98 -16.78 19.97
C PHE A 199 -9.71 -15.80 21.11
N ILE A 200 -8.46 -15.78 21.57
CA ILE A 200 -7.96 -14.96 22.67
C ILE A 200 -6.92 -14.03 22.10
N MET A 201 -7.08 -12.74 22.38
CA MET A 201 -6.10 -11.70 22.11
C MET A 201 -5.72 -11.05 23.44
N PHE A 202 -4.49 -11.26 23.89
CA PHE A 202 -3.96 -10.67 25.12
C PHE A 202 -3.07 -9.48 24.78
N ASN A 203 -3.49 -8.28 25.16
CA ASN A 203 -2.70 -7.08 24.96
C ASN A 203 -1.61 -6.98 26.04
N THR A 204 -0.35 -7.05 25.61
CA THR A 204 0.83 -7.08 26.48
C THR A 204 1.14 -5.73 27.14
N LEU A 205 0.62 -4.63 26.59
CA LEU A 205 0.81 -3.27 27.12
C LEU A 205 -0.18 -2.95 28.25
N THR A 206 -1.45 -3.30 28.04
CA THR A 206 -2.56 -3.02 28.98
C THR A 206 -2.86 -4.18 29.93
N LEU A 207 -2.24 -5.34 29.70
CA LEU A 207 -2.49 -6.60 30.41
C LEU A 207 -3.96 -7.03 30.36
N SER A 208 -4.66 -6.70 29.28
CA SER A 208 -6.08 -7.00 29.08
C SER A 208 -6.29 -8.16 28.11
N ILE A 209 -7.40 -8.88 28.28
CA ILE A 209 -7.78 -10.02 27.42
C ILE A 209 -9.07 -9.67 26.68
N ASN A 210 -9.01 -9.76 25.36
CA ASN A 210 -10.20 -9.80 24.50
C ASN A 210 -10.46 -11.25 24.04
N LYS A 211 -11.74 -11.63 23.99
CA LYS A 211 -12.19 -12.96 23.59
C LYS A 211 -13.25 -12.83 22.51
N THR A 212 -13.02 -13.47 21.37
CA THR A 212 -13.93 -13.45 20.23
C THR A 212 -14.22 -14.88 19.80
N GLU A 213 -15.49 -15.21 19.59
CA GLU A 213 -15.85 -16.50 19.02
C GLU A 213 -15.73 -16.43 17.49
N LEU A 214 -14.85 -17.25 16.92
CA LEU A 214 -14.62 -17.25 15.47
C LEU A 214 -15.50 -18.29 14.78
N ASN A 215 -16.00 -17.94 13.60
CA ASN A 215 -16.75 -18.85 12.74
C ASN A 215 -15.80 -19.80 11.99
N ILE A 216 -15.28 -20.79 12.70
CA ILE A 216 -14.42 -21.85 12.18
C ILE A 216 -15.09 -23.22 12.41
N ASP A 217 -14.84 -24.19 11.55
CA ASP A 217 -15.62 -25.45 11.56
C ASP A 217 -15.41 -26.27 12.84
N ILE A 218 -14.19 -26.27 13.37
CA ILE A 218 -13.75 -27.18 14.42
C ILE A 218 -13.20 -26.46 15.65
N ASN A 219 -13.33 -27.10 16.81
CA ASN A 219 -12.71 -26.65 18.06
C ASN A 219 -11.20 -26.74 17.97
N GLN A 220 -10.51 -25.75 18.52
CA GLN A 220 -9.06 -25.64 18.43
C GLN A 220 -8.36 -26.32 19.62
N GLY A 221 -7.32 -27.08 19.31
CA GLY A 221 -6.58 -27.93 20.23
C GLY A 221 -5.34 -27.27 20.85
N SER A 222 -4.58 -28.06 21.60
CA SER A 222 -3.26 -27.66 22.12
C SER A 222 -2.16 -27.93 21.08
N LEU A 223 -0.98 -27.32 21.24
CA LEU A 223 0.20 -27.56 20.37
C LEU A 223 0.02 -27.14 18.90
N ALA A 224 -0.83 -26.15 18.62
CA ALA A 224 -0.91 -25.57 17.29
C ALA A 224 0.17 -24.53 17.04
N CYS A 225 0.56 -24.40 15.78
CA CYS A 225 1.40 -23.31 15.31
C CYS A 225 0.51 -22.09 15.02
N LEU A 226 0.89 -20.92 15.51
CA LEU A 226 0.24 -19.65 15.20
C LEU A 226 1.32 -18.64 14.78
N CYS A 227 1.16 -18.08 13.59
CA CYS A 227 2.08 -17.10 13.02
C CYS A 227 1.29 -15.88 12.53
N GLN A 228 1.81 -14.69 12.77
CA GLN A 228 1.30 -13.49 12.11
C GLN A 228 1.87 -13.40 10.69
N ILE A 229 1.01 -13.06 9.75
CA ILE A 229 1.35 -12.83 8.35
C ILE A 229 0.97 -11.37 7.99
N PRO A 230 1.51 -10.81 6.89
CA PRO A 230 1.23 -9.43 6.51
C PRO A 230 -0.26 -9.08 6.42
N ASN A 231 -0.56 -7.79 6.60
CA ASN A 231 -1.92 -7.22 6.59
C ASN A 231 -2.80 -7.62 7.78
N ASN A 232 -2.26 -7.64 9.01
CA ASN A 232 -2.99 -7.96 10.24
C ASN A 232 -3.76 -9.28 10.11
N LYS A 233 -3.05 -10.34 9.75
CA LYS A 233 -3.62 -11.68 9.61
C LYS A 233 -2.85 -12.66 10.45
N LEU A 234 -3.55 -13.68 10.93
CA LEU A 234 -2.96 -14.81 11.63
C LEU A 234 -3.17 -16.07 10.82
N PHE A 235 -2.09 -16.84 10.69
CA PHE A 235 -2.08 -18.18 10.16
C PHE A 235 -2.01 -19.16 11.32
N TYR A 236 -2.98 -20.07 11.39
CA TYR A 236 -3.06 -21.09 12.42
C TYR A 236 -2.97 -22.48 11.78
N LEU A 237 -2.06 -23.33 12.25
CA LEU A 237 -1.80 -24.64 11.68
C LEU A 237 -1.70 -25.73 12.75
N GLY A 238 -2.45 -26.82 12.54
CA GLY A 238 -2.40 -28.02 13.36
C GLY A 238 -3.07 -27.84 14.72
N GLY A 239 -2.63 -28.66 15.68
CA GLY A 239 -3.21 -28.77 17.02
C GLY A 239 -3.80 -30.15 17.30
N ILE A 240 -3.73 -30.57 18.55
CA ILE A 240 -4.30 -31.83 19.05
C ILE A 240 -5.49 -31.49 19.93
N ASN A 241 -6.67 -31.95 19.52
CA ASN A 241 -7.84 -31.94 20.37
C ASN A 241 -7.86 -33.24 21.18
N LEU A 242 -7.58 -33.17 22.48
CA LEU A 242 -7.51 -34.37 23.33
C LEU A 242 -8.90 -34.98 23.64
N ILE A 243 -9.99 -34.37 23.16
CA ILE A 243 -11.36 -34.83 23.39
C ILE A 243 -11.88 -35.66 22.20
N ASN A 244 -11.42 -35.37 20.97
CA ASN A 244 -11.72 -36.14 19.75
C ASN A 244 -10.42 -36.28 18.97
N GLN A 245 -10.00 -37.50 18.61
CA GLN A 245 -8.74 -37.80 17.90
C GLN A 245 -8.70 -37.28 16.43
N ASP A 246 -9.35 -36.16 16.13
CA ASP A 246 -9.36 -35.55 14.82
C ASP A 246 -8.29 -34.45 14.72
N HIS A 247 -7.52 -34.50 13.63
CA HIS A 247 -6.55 -33.46 13.30
C HIS A 247 -7.27 -32.17 12.88
N THR A 248 -6.84 -31.04 13.41
CA THR A 248 -7.44 -29.75 13.08
C THR A 248 -6.99 -29.23 11.71
N ARG A 249 -7.95 -28.87 10.84
CA ARG A 249 -7.74 -28.15 9.57
C ARG A 249 -7.28 -26.70 9.83
N THR A 250 -6.57 -26.14 8.86
CA THR A 250 -5.87 -24.84 8.87
C THR A 250 -6.79 -23.65 8.55
N PRO A 251 -7.10 -22.74 9.49
CA PRO A 251 -7.79 -21.48 9.19
C PRO A 251 -6.82 -20.29 9.05
N THR A 252 -7.20 -19.32 8.22
CA THR A 252 -6.60 -17.97 8.19
C THR A 252 -7.58 -17.01 8.85
N ILE A 253 -7.08 -16.20 9.79
CA ILE A 253 -7.90 -15.30 10.62
C ILE A 253 -7.50 -13.86 10.32
N ASN A 254 -8.48 -12.99 10.06
CA ASN A 254 -8.26 -11.54 10.01
C ASN A 254 -8.38 -10.99 11.42
N ILE A 255 -7.39 -10.20 11.87
CA ILE A 255 -7.36 -9.55 13.19
C ILE A 255 -7.45 -8.02 13.07
#